data_AF-A0A4U1F572-F1
#
_entry.id   AF-A0A4U1F572-F1
#
_cell.length_a   1.000
_cell.length_b   1.000
_cell.length_c   1.000
_cell.angle_alpha   90.00
_cell.angle_beta   90.00
_cell.angle_gamma   90.00
#
_symmetry.space_group_name_H-M   'P 1'
#
loop_
_entity.id
_entity.type
_entity.pdbx_description
1 polymer ?
#
loop_
_entity_poly.entity_id
_entity_poly.type
_entity_poly.pdbx_seq_one_letter_code
_entity_poly.pdbx_strand_id
1 'polypeptide(L)'
;MRTCCSFLIKRNKQTYSTKPNNLKAPNSLRYNGLIHRKTVGVEMAADGKGIVVVRKRRSGQGKPATSYVRTTINENAQATLSSNRHMIQKNKYRPDLRMAAIRRASRHPAQPEEACDGEEEVDPPHQELLSDVPPYPMQ
;
A
#
# COMPACT_ATOMS: atom_id res chain seq x y z
N MET A 1 19.00 4.47 -20.87
CA MET A 1 18.03 3.36 -20.77
C MET A 1 16.83 3.61 -21.67
N ARG A 2 16.88 3.21 -22.94
CA ARG A 2 15.77 3.45 -23.91
C ARG A 2 15.35 2.21 -24.72
N THR A 3 16.24 1.25 -24.94
CA THR A 3 15.98 0.14 -25.90
C THR A 3 16.27 -1.26 -25.36
N CYS A 4 17.12 -1.41 -24.34
CA CYS A 4 17.59 -2.71 -23.82
C CYS A 4 17.44 -2.86 -22.29
N CYS A 5 16.29 -2.49 -21.72
CA CYS A 5 16.04 -2.70 -20.29
C CYS A 5 15.19 -3.95 -20.04
N SER A 6 15.56 -4.76 -19.05
CA SER A 6 14.79 -5.93 -18.59
C SER A 6 13.34 -5.60 -18.23
N PHE A 7 13.09 -4.40 -17.68
CA PHE A 7 11.76 -3.92 -17.32
C PHE A 7 10.89 -3.45 -18.51
N LEU A 8 11.35 -3.56 -19.75
CA LEU A 8 10.66 -3.02 -20.92
C LEU A 8 9.86 -4.14 -21.59
N ILE A 9 8.56 -3.92 -21.76
CA ILE A 9 7.65 -4.86 -22.43
C ILE A 9 7.15 -4.20 -23.72
N LYS A 10 7.34 -4.85 -24.86
CA LYS A 10 6.81 -4.43 -26.17
C LYS A 10 5.76 -5.44 -26.62
N ARG A 11 4.51 -4.99 -26.77
CA ARG A 11 3.38 -5.81 -27.24
C ARG A 11 2.41 -4.91 -28.00
N ASN A 12 1.75 -5.43 -29.04
CA ASN A 12 0.67 -4.74 -29.76
C ASN A 12 1.01 -3.30 -30.18
N LYS A 13 2.21 -3.07 -30.73
CA LYS A 13 2.75 -1.74 -31.11
C LYS A 13 2.84 -0.72 -29.95
N GLN A 14 2.67 -1.15 -28.71
CA GLN A 14 2.78 -0.34 -27.50
C GLN A 14 4.02 -0.75 -26.68
N THR A 15 4.58 0.21 -25.94
CA THR A 15 5.77 -0.01 -25.10
C THR A 15 5.49 0.38 -23.65
N TYR A 16 5.54 -0.60 -22.76
CA TYR A 16 5.35 -0.43 -21.33
C TYR A 16 6.65 -0.63 -20.57
N SER A 17 6.66 -0.19 -19.32
CA SER A 17 7.74 -0.47 -18.41
C SER A 17 7.25 -0.85 -17.01
N THR A 18 7.65 -2.03 -16.56
CA THR A 18 7.38 -2.59 -15.22
C THR A 18 8.39 -2.11 -14.16
N LYS A 19 9.07 -0.98 -14.42
CA LYS A 19 10.01 -0.40 -13.46
C LYS A 19 9.27 -0.02 -12.17
N PRO A 20 9.90 -0.20 -11.00
CA PRO A 20 9.36 0.33 -9.76
C PRO A 20 9.25 1.85 -9.83
N ASN A 21 8.29 2.43 -9.11
CA ASN A 21 8.00 3.87 -9.09
C ASN A 21 7.64 4.48 -10.47
N ASN A 22 6.99 3.71 -11.37
CA ASN A 22 6.39 4.23 -12.59
C ASN A 22 4.88 4.42 -12.44
N LEU A 23 4.44 5.67 -12.22
CA LEU A 23 3.04 5.98 -11.90
C LEU A 23 2.04 5.64 -13.02
N LYS A 24 2.44 5.73 -14.31
CA LYS A 24 1.52 5.52 -15.43
C LYS A 24 1.71 4.20 -16.17
N ALA A 25 2.85 3.52 -15.98
CA ALA A 25 3.30 2.33 -16.72
C ALA A 25 3.89 2.49 -18.14
N PRO A 26 3.67 3.51 -18.99
CA PRO A 26 4.34 3.58 -20.28
C PRO A 26 5.84 3.87 -20.09
N ASN A 27 6.65 3.43 -21.05
CA ASN A 27 8.08 3.74 -21.07
C ASN A 27 8.29 5.19 -21.54
N SER A 28 8.29 6.13 -20.60
CA SER A 28 8.59 7.55 -20.85
C SER A 28 9.67 8.03 -19.89
N LEU A 29 10.48 9.00 -20.34
CA LEU A 29 11.45 9.65 -19.47
C LEU A 29 10.76 10.31 -18.27
N ARG A 30 9.59 10.95 -18.48
CA ARG A 30 8.90 11.72 -17.42
C ARG A 30 8.48 10.86 -16.23
N TYR A 31 7.97 9.67 -16.49
CA TYR A 31 7.42 8.77 -15.48
C TYR A 31 8.42 7.70 -14.98
N ASN A 32 9.70 7.80 -15.35
CA ASN A 32 10.70 6.81 -14.97
C ASN A 32 11.16 6.98 -13.50
N GLY A 33 10.96 5.97 -12.68
CA GLY A 33 11.29 5.96 -11.25
C GLY A 33 12.74 5.65 -10.87
N LEU A 34 13.62 5.36 -11.84
CA LEU A 34 15.01 4.98 -11.57
C LEU A 34 16.01 6.09 -11.97
N ILE A 35 15.74 6.77 -13.09
CA ILE A 35 16.67 7.74 -13.69
C ILE A 35 16.69 9.07 -12.92
N HIS A 36 15.55 9.52 -12.41
CA HIS A 36 15.45 10.84 -11.79
C HIS A 36 16.03 10.87 -10.37
N ARG A 37 16.57 12.04 -9.97
CA ARG A 37 16.99 12.31 -8.59
C ARG A 37 15.80 12.36 -7.63
N LYS A 38 14.66 12.88 -8.10
CA LYS A 38 13.40 12.95 -7.37
C LYS A 38 12.34 12.09 -8.05
N THR A 39 11.78 11.15 -7.31
CA THR A 39 10.76 10.22 -7.80
C THR A 39 9.64 10.08 -6.79
N VAL A 40 8.43 9.81 -7.29
CA VAL A 40 7.24 9.53 -6.51
C VAL A 40 6.65 8.24 -7.04
N GLY A 41 6.48 7.26 -6.17
CA GLY A 41 5.74 6.02 -6.40
C GLY A 41 4.53 5.95 -5.49
N VAL A 42 3.50 5.26 -5.95
CA VAL A 42 2.33 4.91 -5.15
C VAL A 42 2.12 3.42 -5.31
N GLU A 43 2.17 2.72 -4.19
CA GLU A 43 2.04 1.27 -4.06
C GLU A 43 0.93 0.97 -3.05
N MET A 44 0.43 -0.26 -3.06
CA MET A 44 -0.51 -0.72 -2.03
C MET A 44 0.26 -1.06 -0.75
N ALA A 45 -0.36 -0.85 0.40
CA ALA A 45 0.18 -1.34 1.67
C ALA A 45 0.24 -2.86 1.67
N ALA A 46 1.24 -3.43 2.36
CA ALA A 46 1.37 -4.87 2.52
C ALA A 46 0.15 -5.46 3.26
N ASP A 47 -0.39 -4.68 4.20
CA ASP A 47 -1.53 -5.03 5.04
C ASP A 47 -2.87 -4.96 4.28
N GLY A 48 -2.85 -4.65 2.96
CA GLY A 48 -4.05 -4.46 2.14
C GLY A 48 -4.85 -3.19 2.47
N LYS A 49 -4.56 -2.53 3.61
CA LYS A 49 -5.22 -1.33 4.11
C LYS A 49 -4.41 -0.07 3.77
N GLY A 50 -4.95 0.76 2.90
CA GLY A 50 -4.36 2.05 2.52
C GLY A 50 -3.26 1.97 1.46
N ILE A 51 -2.48 3.05 1.35
CA ILE A 51 -1.45 3.22 0.31
C ILE A 51 -0.07 3.49 0.91
N VAL A 52 0.97 3.10 0.17
CA VAL A 52 2.36 3.48 0.47
C VAL A 52 2.83 4.46 -0.58
N VAL A 53 3.20 5.66 -0.15
CA VAL A 53 3.85 6.63 -1.03
C VAL A 53 5.36 6.51 -0.87
N VAL A 54 6.02 6.22 -1.99
CA VAL A 54 7.46 6.02 -2.05
C VAL A 54 8.12 7.27 -2.64
N ARG A 55 9.07 7.86 -1.92
CA ARG A 55 9.86 9.01 -2.41
C ARG A 55 11.34 8.75 -2.29
N LYS A 56 12.13 9.36 -3.18
CA LYS A 56 13.59 9.21 -3.17
C LYS A 56 14.27 10.29 -2.32
N ARG A 57 15.19 9.90 -1.45
CA ARG A 57 16.05 10.83 -0.71
C ARG A 57 17.06 11.47 -1.64
N ARG A 58 17.35 12.75 -1.44
CA ARG A 58 18.39 13.47 -2.19
C ARG A 58 19.79 12.97 -1.82
N SER A 59 20.04 12.71 -0.53
CA SER A 59 21.35 12.31 0.01
C SER A 59 21.72 10.84 -0.25
N GLY A 60 20.79 10.01 -0.73
CA GLY A 60 20.96 8.56 -0.88
C GLY A 60 21.19 8.07 -2.31
N GLN A 61 21.56 8.93 -3.27
CA GLN A 61 21.54 8.56 -4.70
C GLN A 61 22.43 7.34 -5.05
N GLY A 62 23.58 7.18 -4.40
CA GLY A 62 24.49 6.03 -4.58
C GLY A 62 24.25 4.86 -3.62
N LYS A 63 23.23 4.96 -2.75
CA LYS A 63 22.95 3.99 -1.68
C LYS A 63 21.55 3.41 -1.88
N PRO A 64 21.36 2.42 -2.76
CA PRO A 64 20.02 1.95 -3.14
C PRO A 64 19.19 1.52 -1.93
N ALA A 65 19.81 0.86 -0.94
CA ALA A 65 19.17 0.40 0.29
C ALA A 65 18.49 1.52 1.11
N THR A 66 19.09 2.72 1.17
CA THR A 66 18.57 3.85 1.97
C THR A 66 18.01 5.00 1.11
N SER A 67 18.03 4.84 -0.20
CA SER A 67 17.64 5.87 -1.16
C SER A 67 16.14 6.14 -1.19
N TYR A 68 15.31 5.19 -0.75
CA TYR A 68 13.85 5.31 -0.77
C TYR A 68 13.28 5.49 0.63
N VAL A 69 12.32 6.40 0.77
CA VAL A 69 11.46 6.57 1.94
C VAL A 69 10.08 6.09 1.57
N ARG A 70 9.53 5.22 2.40
CA ARG A 70 8.17 4.73 2.29
C ARG A 70 7.36 5.37 3.41
N THR A 71 6.22 5.95 3.06
CA THR A 71 5.27 6.49 4.03
C THR A 71 3.94 5.80 3.78
N THR A 72 3.48 5.05 4.77
CA THR A 72 2.17 4.41 4.78
C THR A 72 1.12 5.47 5.14
N ILE A 73 0.01 5.49 4.41
CA ILE A 73 -1.16 6.32 4.69
C ILE A 73 -2.33 5.35 4.80
N ASN A 74 -2.76 5.12 6.03
CA ASN A 74 -3.93 4.31 6.35
C ASN A 74 -5.01 5.25 6.91
N GLU A 75 -5.56 6.07 6.03
CA GLU A 75 -6.62 7.02 6.34
C GLU A 75 -7.79 6.77 5.39
N ASN A 76 -8.91 7.45 5.62
CA ASN A 76 -10.01 7.45 4.66
C ASN A 76 -9.57 7.93 3.26
N ALA A 77 -10.37 7.60 2.25
CA ALA A 77 -10.02 7.86 0.85
C ALA A 77 -9.73 9.34 0.57
N GLN A 78 -10.52 10.25 1.13
CA GLN A 78 -10.37 11.69 0.89
C GLN A 78 -9.10 12.26 1.54
N ALA A 79 -8.82 11.87 2.78
CA ALA A 79 -7.63 12.27 3.52
C ALA A 79 -6.36 11.72 2.84
N THR A 80 -6.40 10.46 2.37
CA THR A 80 -5.32 9.85 1.59
C THR A 80 -4.96 10.64 0.33
N LEU A 81 -5.97 11.02 -0.47
CA LEU A 81 -5.75 11.81 -1.69
C LEU A 81 -5.25 13.22 -1.37
N SER A 82 -5.75 13.83 -0.30
CA SER A 82 -5.37 15.16 0.16
C SER A 82 -3.93 15.18 0.68
N SER A 83 -3.54 14.20 1.49
CA SER A 83 -2.18 14.00 2.01
C SER A 83 -1.18 13.81 0.87
N ASN A 84 -1.50 12.95 -0.11
CA ASN A 84 -0.67 12.76 -1.30
C ASN A 84 -0.52 14.07 -2.12
N ARG A 85 -1.62 14.80 -2.33
CA ARG A 85 -1.60 16.10 -3.01
C ARG A 85 -0.72 17.11 -2.27
N HIS A 86 -0.87 17.23 -0.96
CA HIS A 86 -0.11 18.18 -0.14
C HIS A 86 1.38 17.85 -0.13
N MET A 87 1.74 16.58 0.05
CA MET A 87 3.13 16.13 0.04
C MET A 87 3.86 16.46 -1.26
N ILE A 88 3.16 16.47 -2.40
CA ILE A 88 3.76 16.82 -3.70
C ILE A 88 3.80 18.35 -3.88
N GLN A 89 2.68 19.03 -3.60
CA GLN A 89 2.50 20.45 -3.92
C GLN A 89 3.16 21.38 -2.90
N LYS A 90 2.95 21.15 -1.60
CA LYS A 90 3.50 22.01 -0.53
C LYS A 90 5.02 21.89 -0.45
N ASN A 91 5.57 20.70 -0.58
CA ASN A 91 7.02 20.48 -0.59
C ASN A 91 7.69 20.76 -1.94
N LYS A 92 6.93 21.19 -2.97
CA LYS A 92 7.40 21.44 -4.34
C LYS A 92 8.31 20.32 -4.88
N TYR A 93 7.98 19.07 -4.58
CA TYR A 93 8.91 17.95 -4.78
C TYR A 93 8.96 17.50 -6.26
N ARG A 94 7.79 17.15 -6.84
CA ARG A 94 7.58 16.74 -8.25
C ARG A 94 6.14 17.14 -8.69
N PRO A 95 5.84 18.45 -8.84
CA PRO A 95 4.47 18.90 -9.10
C PRO A 95 3.89 18.39 -10.42
N ASP A 96 4.76 18.05 -11.38
CA ASP A 96 4.41 17.42 -12.66
C ASP A 96 3.71 16.07 -12.50
N LEU A 97 4.06 15.30 -11.47
CA LEU A 97 3.51 13.97 -11.21
C LEU A 97 2.24 14.00 -10.36
N ARG A 98 1.81 15.17 -9.86
CA ARG A 98 0.68 15.31 -8.92
C ARG A 98 -0.57 14.58 -9.39
N MET A 99 -1.00 14.82 -10.62
CA MET A 99 -2.21 14.20 -11.15
C MET A 99 -2.05 12.71 -11.44
N ALA A 100 -0.83 12.25 -11.75
CA ALA A 100 -0.58 10.83 -11.94
C ALA A 100 -0.60 10.09 -10.59
N ALA A 101 -0.05 10.69 -9.54
CA ALA A 101 -0.05 10.13 -8.19
C ALA A 101 -1.46 10.04 -7.60
N ILE A 102 -2.26 11.11 -7.73
CA ILE A 102 -3.67 11.13 -7.28
C ILE A 102 -4.48 10.04 -8.00
N ARG A 103 -4.40 9.95 -9.34
CA ARG A 103 -5.14 8.94 -10.11
C ARG A 103 -4.72 7.50 -9.77
N ARG A 104 -3.45 7.30 -9.42
CA ARG A 104 -2.97 5.97 -9.01
C ARG A 104 -3.46 5.64 -7.61
N ALA A 105 -3.41 6.58 -6.68
CA ALA A 105 -3.97 6.42 -5.34
C ALA A 105 -5.48 6.15 -5.38
N SER A 106 -6.24 6.85 -6.22
CA SER A 106 -7.69 6.65 -6.34
C SER A 106 -8.08 5.29 -6.95
N ARG A 107 -7.18 4.66 -7.72
CA ARG A 107 -7.39 3.29 -8.24
C ARG A 107 -7.19 2.24 -7.15
N HIS A 108 -6.48 2.57 -6.08
CA HIS A 108 -6.30 1.72 -4.91
C HIS A 108 -7.13 2.28 -3.75
N PRO A 109 -8.47 2.37 -3.86
CA PRO A 109 -9.27 2.72 -2.71
C PRO A 109 -9.00 1.65 -1.65
N ALA A 110 -8.78 2.10 -0.41
CA ALA A 110 -8.88 1.23 0.74
C ALA A 110 -10.13 0.36 0.54
N GLN A 111 -9.96 -0.97 0.56
CA GLN A 111 -11.12 -1.85 0.60
C GLN A 111 -11.98 -1.40 1.79
N PRO A 112 -13.32 -1.44 1.69
CA PRO A 112 -14.16 -1.27 2.87
C PRO A 112 -13.64 -2.22 3.95
N GLU A 113 -13.70 -1.77 5.21
CA GLU A 113 -13.45 -2.63 6.34
C GLU A 113 -14.19 -3.96 6.13
N GLU A 114 -13.47 -5.07 6.22
CA GLU A 114 -14.09 -6.31 6.67
C GLU A 114 -14.95 -5.91 7.87
N ALA A 115 -16.26 -6.15 7.76
CA ALA A 115 -17.19 -5.88 8.84
C ALA A 115 -16.65 -6.55 10.11
N CYS A 116 -16.89 -5.92 11.25
CA CYS A 116 -16.68 -6.52 12.55
C CYS A 116 -17.59 -7.74 12.72
N ASP A 117 -17.22 -8.89 12.16
CA ASP A 117 -17.70 -10.18 12.65
C ASP A 117 -16.74 -10.58 13.78
N GLY A 118 -16.83 -9.81 14.86
CA GLY A 118 -16.45 -10.33 16.16
C GLY A 118 -17.48 -11.39 16.50
N GLU A 119 -17.19 -12.63 16.13
CA GLU A 119 -17.84 -13.78 16.74
C GLU A 119 -17.48 -13.69 18.23
N GLU A 120 -18.38 -13.10 19.03
CA GLU A 120 -18.38 -13.29 20.47
C GLU A 120 -18.65 -14.78 20.66
N GLU A 121 -17.58 -15.56 20.85
CA GLU A 121 -17.66 -16.93 21.34
C GLU A 121 -18.28 -16.83 22.74
N VAL A 122 -19.61 -16.89 22.79
CA VAL A 122 -20.37 -17.05 24.02
C VAL A 122 -19.98 -18.42 24.55
N ASP A 123 -19.02 -18.44 25.47
CA ASP A 123 -18.68 -19.60 26.26
C ASP A 123 -19.99 -20.22 26.80
N PRO A 124 -20.34 -21.46 26.42
CA PRO A 124 -21.54 -22.09 26.94
C PRO A 124 -21.39 -22.24 28.45
N PRO A 125 -22.40 -21.84 29.26
CA PRO A 125 -22.32 -22.03 30.69
C PRO A 125 -22.22 -23.52 30.98
N HIS A 126 -21.11 -23.91 31.61
CA HIS A 126 -20.92 -25.22 32.24
C HIS A 126 -22.11 -25.52 33.16
N GLN A 127 -23.08 -26.27 32.65
CA GLN A 127 -23.98 -27.05 33.49
C GLN A 127 -23.32 -28.41 33.73
N GLU A 128 -22.32 -28.39 34.61
CA GLU A 128 -22.04 -29.53 35.47
C GLU A 128 -23.33 -29.80 36.26
N LEU A 129 -23.97 -30.94 36.02
CA LEU A 129 -24.81 -31.68 36.98
C LEU A 129 -25.34 -32.95 36.30
N LEU A 130 -24.42 -33.85 35.94
CA LEU A 130 -24.74 -35.28 35.86
C LEU A 130 -24.18 -35.95 37.10
N SER A 131 -25.10 -36.14 38.06
CA SER A 131 -25.13 -37.17 39.10
C SER A 131 -23.88 -38.04 39.30
N ASP A 132 -23.11 -37.73 40.34
CA ASP A 132 -22.36 -38.74 41.10
C ASP A 132 -22.61 -38.50 42.59
N VAL A 133 -23.67 -39.11 43.13
CA VAL A 133 -23.85 -39.28 44.58
C VAL A 133 -23.57 -40.74 44.93
N PRO A 134 -22.35 -41.06 45.41
CA PRO A 134 -22.09 -42.31 46.14
C PRO A 134 -22.52 -42.20 47.62
N PRO A 135 -22.59 -43.33 48.35
CA PRO A 135 -23.77 -43.73 49.13
C PRO A 135 -23.69 -43.39 50.63
N TYR A 136 -24.85 -43.37 51.30
CA TYR A 136 -24.94 -43.43 52.77
C TYR A 136 -25.80 -44.61 53.22
N PRO A 137 -25.27 -45.55 54.02
CA PRO A 137 -26.06 -46.55 54.72
C PRO A 137 -26.44 -46.03 56.12
N MET A 138 -27.72 -46.11 56.50
CA MET A 138 -28.16 -45.98 57.90
C MET A 138 -29.39 -46.85 58.16
N GLN A 139 -29.15 -47.89 58.98
CA GLN A 139 -30.04 -48.81 59.73
C GLN A 139 -30.83 -49.87 58.95
#